data_AF-A0A1E4IJW4-F1
#
_entry.id   AF-A0A1E4IJW4-F1
#
_cell.length_a   1.000
_cell.length_b   1.000
_cell.length_c   1.000
_cell.angle_alpha   90.00
_cell.angle_beta   90.00
_cell.angle_gamma   90.00
#
_symmetry.space_group_name_H-M   'P 1'
#
loop_
_entity.id
_entity.type
_entity.pdbx_description
1 polymer ?
#
loop_
_entity_poly.entity_id
_entity_poly.type
_entity_poly.pdbx_seq_one_letter_code
_entity_poly.pdbx_strand_id
1 'polypeptide(L)'
;MPDAPVTPAAAVGLPGVAASSASFEVPLEMLSACHGRVHAQCDTLLRLLPHLAAHGADRAAQQAASAVMRYFDTAAVHHHADEEVDLFPALIESMAGSDAVCLRDITRALAADHRELERRWHQMRAGLQAVTAGDACGLAAADVQGFIDHYAQHIAREEAELLPMAQRLLGDAELDRIGRAMRARRGLVEPARGTAAPPAP
;
A
#
# COMPACT_ATOMS: atom_id res chain seq x y z
N MET A 1 -21.75 51.98 38.48
CA MET A 1 -20.31 51.94 38.82
C MET A 1 -20.19 51.22 40.17
N PRO A 2 -19.34 50.19 40.28
CA PRO A 2 -17.94 50.25 39.91
C PRO A 2 -17.50 49.25 38.82
N ASP A 3 -16.52 49.69 38.05
CA ASP A 3 -15.70 48.89 37.12
C ASP A 3 -14.89 47.84 37.90
N ALA A 4 -14.97 46.59 37.44
CA ALA A 4 -14.05 45.54 37.84
C ALA A 4 -12.96 45.41 36.76
N PRO A 5 -11.68 45.29 37.13
CA PRO A 5 -10.58 45.21 36.18
C PRO A 5 -10.57 43.84 35.47
N VAL A 6 -10.54 43.86 34.15
CA VAL A 6 -10.25 42.67 33.32
C VAL A 6 -8.74 42.41 33.39
N THR A 7 -8.35 41.39 34.14
CA THR A 7 -7.01 40.79 34.08
C THR A 7 -6.81 40.06 32.74
N PRO A 8 -5.67 40.24 32.04
CA PRO A 8 -5.39 39.46 30.85
C PRO A 8 -5.10 38.00 31.24
N ALA A 9 -5.82 37.08 30.61
CA ALA A 9 -5.57 35.65 30.74
C ALA A 9 -4.16 35.33 30.23
N ALA A 10 -3.35 34.74 31.10
CA ALA A 10 -2.05 34.19 30.76
C ALA A 10 -2.22 33.12 29.68
N ALA A 11 -1.49 33.26 28.57
CA ALA A 11 -1.35 32.22 27.57
C ALA A 11 -0.70 31.00 28.23
N VAL A 12 -1.50 29.97 28.51
CA VAL A 12 -1.01 28.65 28.89
C VAL A 12 -0.32 28.06 27.68
N GLY A 13 1.02 28.07 27.71
CA GLY A 13 1.85 27.33 26.77
C GLY A 13 1.60 25.84 26.94
N LEU A 14 1.17 25.18 25.87
CA LEU A 14 1.12 23.73 25.80
C LEU A 14 2.56 23.19 25.76
N PRO A 15 2.97 22.36 26.73
CA PRO A 15 4.28 21.72 26.71
C PRO A 15 4.37 20.75 25.54
N GLY A 16 5.54 20.74 24.89
CA GLY A 16 5.81 20.01 23.67
C GLY A 16 5.48 18.54 23.76
N VAL A 17 4.62 18.10 22.84
CA VAL A 17 4.63 16.71 22.40
C VAL A 17 5.98 16.48 21.75
N ALA A 18 6.72 15.51 22.31
CA ALA A 18 8.00 15.05 21.82
C ALA A 18 7.98 14.91 20.29
N ALA A 19 9.06 15.35 19.65
CA ALA A 19 9.27 15.13 18.23
C ALA A 19 9.07 13.64 17.92
N SER A 20 8.08 13.41 17.07
CA SER A 20 7.54 12.10 16.68
C SER A 20 8.63 11.08 16.38
N SER A 21 8.52 9.88 16.95
CA SER A 21 9.12 8.67 16.39
C SER A 21 8.53 8.29 15.02
N ALA A 22 7.55 9.06 14.51
CA ALA A 22 6.87 8.83 13.24
C ALA A 22 7.70 9.15 11.97
N SER A 23 9.01 8.92 11.97
CA SER A 23 9.85 9.12 10.78
C SER A 23 10.12 7.83 10.00
N PHE A 24 10.09 6.67 10.65
CA PHE A 24 10.61 5.41 10.07
C PHE A 24 9.55 4.33 9.88
N GLU A 25 8.50 4.35 10.70
CA GLU A 25 7.38 3.40 10.62
C GLU A 25 6.48 3.70 9.40
N VAL A 26 6.46 4.95 8.92
CA VAL A 26 5.57 5.40 7.84
C VAL A 26 5.63 4.55 6.56
N PRO A 27 6.80 4.22 5.96
CA PRO A 27 6.83 3.41 4.74
C PRO A 27 6.36 1.97 4.96
N LEU A 28 6.79 1.30 6.03
CA LEU A 28 6.39 -0.10 6.29
C LEU A 28 4.92 -0.20 6.72
N GLU A 29 4.45 0.74 7.56
CA GLU A 29 3.03 0.88 7.89
C GLU A 29 2.18 1.18 6.66
N MET A 30 2.69 1.97 5.72
CA MET A 30 1.98 2.27 4.48
C MET A 30 1.85 1.03 3.57
N LEU A 31 2.86 0.16 3.52
CA LEU A 31 2.80 -1.14 2.86
C LEU A 31 1.76 -2.04 3.55
N SER A 32 1.83 -2.19 4.88
CA SER A 32 0.84 -2.98 5.64
C SER A 32 -0.60 -2.45 5.48
N ALA A 33 -0.77 -1.13 5.49
CA ALA A 33 -2.06 -0.50 5.19
C ALA A 33 -2.52 -0.77 3.75
N CYS A 34 -1.60 -0.98 2.80
CA CYS A 34 -1.92 -1.44 1.45
C CYS A 34 -2.45 -2.87 1.46
N HIS A 35 -1.87 -3.77 2.24
CA HIS A 35 -2.37 -5.14 2.40
C HIS A 35 -3.82 -5.16 2.90
N GLY A 36 -4.14 -4.32 3.89
CA GLY A 36 -5.53 -4.16 4.35
C GLY A 36 -6.49 -3.71 3.24
N ARG A 37 -6.05 -2.84 2.33
CA ARG A 37 -6.84 -2.43 1.16
C ARG A 37 -6.96 -3.54 0.12
N VAL A 38 -5.91 -4.34 -0.09
CA VAL A 38 -5.96 -5.52 -0.96
C VAL A 38 -7.00 -6.51 -0.43
N HIS A 39 -6.97 -6.84 0.87
CA HIS A 39 -7.97 -7.70 1.51
C HIS A 39 -9.40 -7.19 1.30
N ALA A 40 -9.64 -5.88 1.48
CA ALA A 40 -10.96 -5.31 1.24
C ALA A 40 -11.45 -5.45 -0.22
N GLN A 41 -10.54 -5.42 -1.20
CA GLN A 41 -10.90 -5.71 -2.60
C GLN A 41 -11.16 -7.20 -2.83
N CYS A 42 -10.38 -8.09 -2.21
CA CYS A 42 -10.63 -9.54 -2.23
C CYS A 42 -12.01 -9.88 -1.65
N ASP A 43 -12.39 -9.28 -0.52
CA ASP A 43 -13.73 -9.43 0.07
C ASP A 43 -14.84 -8.91 -0.84
N THR A 44 -14.55 -7.87 -1.62
CA THR A 44 -15.49 -7.34 -2.61
C THR A 44 -15.67 -8.32 -3.76
N LEU A 45 -14.60 -8.94 -4.25
CA LEU A 45 -14.66 -10.00 -5.27
C LEU A 45 -15.46 -11.22 -4.79
N LEU A 46 -15.25 -11.68 -3.55
CA LEU A 46 -16.00 -12.80 -2.97
C LEU A 46 -17.50 -12.51 -2.89
N ARG A 47 -17.88 -11.28 -2.52
CA ARG A 47 -19.29 -10.87 -2.46
C ARG A 47 -19.90 -10.65 -3.85
N LEU A 48 -19.09 -10.29 -4.84
CA LEU A 48 -19.56 -10.07 -6.21
C LEU A 48 -20.10 -11.36 -6.84
N LEU A 49 -19.47 -12.51 -6.61
CA LEU A 49 -19.90 -13.80 -7.18
C LEU A 49 -21.36 -14.17 -6.84
N PRO A 50 -21.79 -14.26 -5.56
CA PRO A 50 -23.18 -14.55 -5.23
C PRO A 50 -24.13 -13.42 -5.64
N HIS A 51 -23.67 -12.16 -5.66
CA HIS A 51 -24.47 -11.04 -6.15
C HIS A 51 -24.79 -11.17 -7.65
N LEU A 52 -23.80 -11.53 -8.47
CA LEU A 52 -24.00 -11.78 -9.91
C LEU A 52 -25.00 -12.91 -10.15
N ALA A 53 -24.95 -13.98 -9.35
CA ALA A 53 -25.88 -15.09 -9.46
C ALA A 53 -27.33 -14.69 -9.12
N ALA A 54 -27.52 -13.82 -8.12
CA ALA A 54 -28.84 -13.42 -7.64
C ALA A 54 -29.46 -12.25 -8.43
N HIS A 55 -28.63 -11.31 -8.88
CA HIS A 55 -29.08 -10.01 -9.40
C HIS A 55 -28.58 -9.73 -10.82
N GLY A 56 -27.74 -10.60 -11.38
CA GLY A 56 -27.04 -10.34 -12.63
C GLY A 56 -26.02 -9.21 -12.50
N ALA A 57 -25.52 -8.73 -13.63
CA ALA A 57 -24.60 -7.60 -13.72
C ALA A 57 -25.36 -6.27 -13.66
N ASP A 58 -26.10 -6.07 -12.56
CA ASP A 58 -26.79 -4.82 -12.26
C ASP A 58 -25.82 -3.65 -12.01
N ARG A 59 -26.35 -2.45 -11.75
CA ARG A 59 -25.50 -1.27 -11.52
C ARG A 59 -24.54 -1.43 -10.34
N ALA A 60 -24.95 -2.13 -9.28
CA ALA A 60 -24.11 -2.34 -8.12
C ALA A 60 -22.93 -3.26 -8.46
N ALA A 61 -23.18 -4.36 -9.17
CA ALA A 61 -22.16 -5.26 -9.68
C ALA A 61 -21.16 -4.56 -10.62
N GLN A 62 -21.66 -3.76 -11.56
CA GLN A 62 -20.84 -2.99 -12.51
C GLN A 62 -19.92 -1.99 -11.79
N GLN A 63 -20.44 -1.31 -10.77
CA GLN A 63 -19.67 -0.35 -9.96
C GLN A 63 -18.61 -1.07 -9.12
N ALA A 64 -18.95 -2.20 -8.49
CA ALA A 64 -18.00 -3.00 -7.73
C ALA A 64 -16.86 -3.52 -8.62
N ALA A 65 -17.18 -4.11 -9.79
CA ALA A 65 -16.19 -4.57 -10.75
C ALA A 65 -15.28 -3.43 -11.22
N SER A 66 -15.85 -2.27 -11.56
CA SER A 66 -15.09 -1.08 -11.97
C SER A 66 -14.15 -0.57 -10.87
N ALA A 67 -14.60 -0.58 -9.62
CA ALA A 67 -13.80 -0.14 -8.48
C ALA A 67 -12.62 -1.08 -8.22
N VAL A 68 -12.87 -2.39 -8.25
CA VAL A 68 -11.84 -3.43 -8.11
C VAL A 68 -10.81 -3.30 -9.24
N MET A 69 -11.26 -3.16 -10.49
CA MET A 69 -10.37 -2.95 -11.64
C MET A 69 -9.47 -1.74 -11.47
N ARG A 70 -10.04 -0.59 -11.11
CA ARG A 70 -9.25 0.63 -10.88
C ARG A 70 -8.20 0.43 -9.80
N TYR A 71 -8.51 -0.31 -8.72
CA TYR A 71 -7.56 -0.57 -7.65
C TYR A 71 -6.38 -1.42 -8.13
N PHE A 72 -6.64 -2.58 -8.73
CA PHE A 72 -5.56 -3.50 -9.14
C PHE A 72 -4.80 -3.00 -10.38
N ASP A 73 -5.42 -2.19 -11.24
CA ASP A 73 -4.74 -1.56 -12.38
C ASP A 73 -3.77 -0.43 -11.96
N THR A 74 -3.84 0.06 -10.71
CA THR A 74 -3.03 1.21 -10.27
C THR A 74 -2.36 1.00 -8.91
N ALA A 75 -3.13 0.90 -7.83
CA ALA A 75 -2.62 0.85 -6.47
C ALA A 75 -1.78 -0.41 -6.20
N ALA A 76 -2.22 -1.57 -6.71
CA ALA A 76 -1.47 -2.81 -6.58
C ALA A 76 -0.15 -2.78 -7.38
N VAL A 77 -0.17 -2.20 -8.59
CA VAL A 77 1.06 -2.00 -9.40
C VAL A 77 2.05 -1.09 -8.66
N HIS A 78 1.56 -0.01 -8.04
CA HIS A 78 2.42 0.86 -7.25
C HIS A 78 2.99 0.17 -6.01
N HIS A 79 2.19 -0.68 -5.35
CA HIS A 79 2.62 -1.44 -4.19
C HIS A 79 3.75 -2.42 -4.53
N HIS A 80 3.59 -3.28 -5.54
CA HIS A 80 4.66 -4.18 -5.97
C HIS A 80 5.91 -3.41 -6.42
N ALA A 81 5.73 -2.22 -7.01
CA ALA A 81 6.86 -1.38 -7.39
C ALA A 81 7.57 -0.73 -6.18
N ASP A 82 6.85 -0.38 -5.11
CA ASP A 82 7.45 0.08 -3.86
C ASP A 82 8.34 -1.01 -3.24
N GLU A 83 7.96 -2.28 -3.38
CA GLU A 83 8.77 -3.41 -2.98
C GLU A 83 9.95 -3.67 -3.91
N GLU A 84 9.68 -3.94 -5.19
CA GLU A 84 10.70 -4.41 -6.14
C GLU A 84 11.74 -3.34 -6.50
N VAL A 85 11.34 -2.06 -6.54
CA VAL A 85 12.24 -0.96 -6.96
C VAL A 85 12.97 -0.35 -5.76
N ASP A 86 12.33 -0.31 -4.58
CA ASP A 86 12.85 0.45 -3.45
C ASP A 86 13.21 -0.43 -2.25
N LEU A 87 12.28 -1.25 -1.74
CA LEU A 87 12.46 -2.03 -0.52
C LEU A 87 13.43 -3.22 -0.69
N PHE A 88 13.21 -4.07 -1.70
CA PHE A 88 14.03 -5.27 -1.91
C PHE A 88 15.51 -4.93 -2.16
N PRO A 89 15.85 -3.94 -3.02
CA PRO A 89 17.25 -3.54 -3.18
C PRO A 89 17.86 -3.01 -1.88
N ALA A 90 17.14 -2.17 -1.13
CA ALA A 90 17.63 -1.64 0.14
C ALA A 90 17.95 -2.75 1.15
N LEU A 91 17.07 -3.76 1.25
CA LEU A 91 17.29 -4.94 2.07
C LEU A 91 18.57 -5.69 1.66
N ILE A 92 18.73 -5.96 0.36
CA ILE A 92 19.91 -6.69 -0.15
C ILE A 92 21.20 -5.91 0.11
N GLU A 93 21.18 -4.59 -0.03
CA GLU A 93 22.33 -3.70 0.20
C GLU A 93 22.70 -3.60 1.69
N SER A 94 21.73 -3.74 2.59
CA SER A 94 21.94 -3.62 4.05
C SER A 94 22.79 -4.75 4.66
N MET A 95 23.03 -5.86 3.94
CA MET A 95 23.72 -7.04 4.49
C MET A 95 24.99 -7.43 3.74
N ALA A 96 26.03 -7.80 4.51
CA ALA A 96 27.21 -8.50 4.02
C ALA A 96 27.23 -9.95 4.56
N GLY A 97 27.47 -10.94 3.70
CA GLY A 97 27.64 -12.35 4.11
C GLY A 97 26.43 -13.26 3.86
N SER A 98 26.27 -14.32 4.65
CA SER A 98 25.31 -15.41 4.43
C SER A 98 23.84 -14.99 4.44
N ASP A 99 23.49 -13.98 5.22
CA ASP A 99 22.11 -13.48 5.30
C ASP A 99 21.67 -12.78 4.00
N ALA A 100 22.62 -12.31 3.19
CA ALA A 100 22.34 -11.81 1.84
C ALA A 100 21.82 -12.92 0.91
N VAL A 101 22.10 -14.20 1.16
CA VAL A 101 21.53 -15.32 0.39
C VAL A 101 20.07 -15.52 0.74
N CYS A 102 19.74 -15.59 2.05
CA CYS A 102 18.36 -15.73 2.51
C CYS A 102 17.48 -14.56 2.02
N LEU A 103 18.00 -13.32 2.08
CA LEU A 103 17.33 -12.14 1.53
C LEU A 103 17.10 -12.20 0.03
N ARG A 104 18.09 -12.68 -0.74
CA ARG A 104 17.93 -12.87 -2.19
C ARG A 104 16.88 -13.92 -2.51
N ASP A 105 16.75 -14.95 -1.69
CA ASP A 105 15.77 -16.01 -1.93
C ASP A 105 14.35 -15.57 -1.58
N ILE A 106 14.13 -14.86 -0.46
CA ILE A 106 12.81 -14.30 -0.13
C ILE A 106 12.37 -13.25 -1.15
N THR A 107 13.24 -12.30 -1.52
CA THR A 107 12.91 -11.24 -2.49
C THR A 107 12.65 -11.81 -3.89
N ARG A 108 13.43 -12.81 -4.33
CA ARG A 108 13.16 -13.51 -5.60
C ARG A 108 11.81 -14.24 -5.58
N ALA A 109 11.47 -14.89 -4.47
CA ALA A 109 10.22 -15.61 -4.36
C ALA A 109 9.01 -14.66 -4.34
N LEU A 110 9.08 -13.55 -3.60
CA LEU A 110 8.03 -12.52 -3.61
C LEU A 110 7.86 -11.87 -4.99
N ALA A 111 8.97 -11.57 -5.70
CA ALA A 111 8.89 -11.07 -7.06
C ALA A 111 8.26 -12.10 -8.02
N ALA A 112 8.49 -13.40 -7.82
CA ALA A 112 7.81 -14.45 -8.57
C ALA A 112 6.30 -14.50 -8.23
N ASP A 113 5.94 -14.31 -6.97
CA ASP A 113 4.54 -14.19 -6.55
C ASP A 113 3.86 -13.00 -7.23
N HIS A 114 4.51 -11.84 -7.35
CA HIS A 114 3.99 -10.68 -8.09
C HIS A 114 3.71 -11.00 -9.56
N ARG A 115 4.61 -11.72 -10.24
CA ARG A 115 4.38 -12.11 -11.64
C ARG A 115 3.17 -13.05 -11.77
N GLU A 116 2.99 -13.96 -10.83
CA GLU A 116 1.83 -14.85 -10.82
C GLU A 116 0.53 -14.09 -10.49
N LEU A 117 0.57 -13.11 -9.57
CA LEU A 117 -0.54 -12.20 -9.28
C LEU A 117 -0.94 -11.40 -10.51
N GLU A 118 0.03 -10.84 -11.25
CA GLU A 118 -0.20 -10.11 -12.49
C GLU A 118 -0.86 -10.99 -13.57
N ARG A 119 -0.41 -12.25 -13.70
CA ARG A 119 -0.98 -13.22 -14.63
C ARG A 119 -2.43 -13.55 -14.28
N ARG A 120 -2.70 -13.84 -13.01
CA ARG A 120 -4.06 -14.10 -12.49
C ARG A 120 -4.96 -12.88 -12.63
N TRP A 121 -4.43 -11.69 -12.37
CA TRP A 121 -5.14 -10.43 -12.56
C TRP A 121 -5.56 -10.26 -14.02
N HIS A 122 -4.64 -10.44 -14.98
CA HIS A 122 -4.97 -10.34 -16.41
C HIS A 122 -6.12 -11.26 -16.83
N GLN A 123 -6.11 -12.50 -16.33
CA GLN A 123 -7.18 -13.47 -16.60
C GLN A 123 -8.51 -13.04 -15.99
N MET A 124 -8.54 -12.72 -14.69
CA MET A 124 -9.76 -12.31 -13.98
C MET A 124 -10.32 -10.98 -14.49
N ARG A 125 -9.46 -10.05 -14.90
CA ARG A 125 -9.82 -8.71 -15.36
C ARG A 125 -10.74 -8.74 -16.59
N ALA A 126 -10.55 -9.71 -17.49
CA ALA A 126 -11.44 -9.88 -18.64
C ALA A 126 -12.89 -10.21 -18.20
N GLY A 127 -13.05 -11.05 -17.18
CA GLY A 127 -14.35 -11.34 -16.59
C GLY A 127 -14.99 -10.14 -15.91
N LEU A 128 -14.19 -9.34 -15.18
CA LEU A 128 -14.67 -8.10 -14.59
C LEU A 128 -15.10 -7.08 -15.65
N GLN A 129 -14.40 -7.00 -16.79
CA GLN A 129 -14.81 -6.17 -17.92
C GLN A 129 -16.17 -6.58 -18.48
N ALA A 130 -16.43 -7.89 -18.63
CA ALA A 130 -17.73 -8.39 -19.04
C ALA A 130 -18.84 -7.97 -18.05
N VAL A 131 -18.57 -8.07 -16.74
CA VAL A 131 -19.49 -7.59 -15.70
C VAL A 131 -19.77 -6.10 -15.86
N THR A 132 -18.76 -5.27 -16.12
CA THR A 132 -18.98 -3.82 -16.36
C THR A 132 -19.83 -3.54 -17.61
N ALA A 133 -19.82 -4.45 -18.59
CA ALA A 133 -20.64 -4.36 -19.80
C ALA A 133 -22.06 -4.94 -19.63
N GLY A 134 -22.42 -5.41 -18.43
CA GLY A 134 -23.73 -5.99 -18.14
C GLY A 134 -23.83 -7.50 -18.37
N ASP A 135 -22.70 -8.19 -18.57
CA ASP A 135 -22.66 -9.66 -18.67
C ASP A 135 -22.26 -10.29 -17.33
N ALA A 136 -23.20 -11.03 -16.72
CA ALA A 136 -23.00 -11.69 -15.44
C ALA A 136 -22.22 -13.01 -15.52
N CYS A 137 -22.04 -13.57 -16.72
CA CYS A 137 -21.46 -14.90 -16.92
C CYS A 137 -19.93 -14.87 -17.13
N GLY A 138 -19.35 -13.69 -17.31
CA GLY A 138 -17.93 -13.56 -17.66
C GLY A 138 -16.94 -13.80 -16.52
N LEU A 139 -17.38 -13.75 -15.26
CA LEU A 139 -16.48 -13.88 -14.09
C LEU A 139 -16.49 -15.30 -13.53
N ALA A 140 -15.40 -16.04 -13.73
CA ALA A 140 -15.25 -17.40 -13.22
C ALA A 140 -14.89 -17.42 -11.72
N ALA A 141 -15.64 -18.18 -10.92
CA ALA A 141 -15.39 -18.31 -9.48
C ALA A 141 -13.99 -18.88 -9.17
N ALA A 142 -13.49 -19.79 -10.01
CA ALA A 142 -12.15 -20.37 -9.84
C ALA A 142 -11.03 -19.33 -10.02
N ASP A 143 -11.19 -18.38 -10.95
CA ASP A 143 -10.21 -17.32 -11.18
C ASP A 143 -10.19 -16.34 -10.00
N VAL A 144 -11.36 -15.99 -9.46
CA VAL A 144 -11.48 -15.18 -8.24
C VAL A 144 -10.82 -15.87 -7.06
N GLN A 145 -11.18 -17.12 -6.78
CA GLN A 145 -10.63 -17.85 -5.63
C GLN A 145 -9.11 -18.00 -5.75
N GLY A 146 -8.63 -18.40 -6.92
CA GLY A 146 -7.21 -18.56 -7.16
C GLY A 146 -6.41 -17.26 -7.06
N PHE A 147 -7.01 -16.10 -7.36
CA PHE A 147 -6.37 -14.80 -7.18
C PHE A 147 -6.30 -14.42 -5.70
N ILE A 148 -7.40 -14.63 -4.96
CA ILE A 148 -7.50 -14.31 -3.53
C ILE A 148 -6.56 -15.18 -2.70
N ASP A 149 -6.54 -16.49 -2.96
CA ASP A 149 -5.67 -17.43 -2.23
C ASP A 149 -4.19 -17.10 -2.41
N HIS A 150 -3.81 -16.66 -3.62
CA HIS A 150 -2.43 -16.28 -3.92
C HIS A 150 -2.05 -14.97 -3.23
N TYR A 151 -2.94 -13.96 -3.24
CA TYR A 151 -2.71 -12.72 -2.49
C TYR A 151 -2.62 -12.95 -0.98
N ALA A 152 -3.47 -13.83 -0.43
CA ALA A 152 -3.45 -14.14 1.00
C ALA A 152 -2.13 -14.79 1.43
N GLN A 153 -1.61 -15.73 0.63
CA GLN A 153 -0.31 -16.37 0.88
C GLN A 153 0.84 -15.37 0.76
N HIS A 154 0.81 -14.54 -0.28
CA HIS A 154 1.81 -13.51 -0.54
C HIS A 154 1.88 -12.49 0.61
N ILE A 155 0.75 -11.87 0.97
CA ILE A 155 0.67 -10.90 2.08
C ILE A 155 1.09 -11.54 3.41
N ALA A 156 0.66 -12.77 3.69
CA ALA A 156 1.03 -13.46 4.92
C ALA A 156 2.55 -13.62 5.05
N ARG A 157 3.25 -13.89 3.94
CA ARG A 157 4.70 -13.99 3.92
C ARG A 157 5.36 -12.63 4.14
N GLU A 158 4.86 -11.58 3.51
CA GLU A 158 5.41 -10.23 3.67
C GLU A 158 5.28 -9.73 5.10
N GLU A 159 4.09 -9.87 5.69
CA GLU A 159 3.80 -9.47 7.07
C GLU A 159 4.57 -10.30 8.11
N ALA A 160 4.72 -11.61 7.88
CA ALA A 160 5.38 -12.49 8.84
C ALA A 160 6.92 -12.47 8.74
N GLU A 161 7.47 -12.24 7.56
CA GLU A 161 8.91 -12.40 7.30
C GLU A 161 9.57 -11.11 6.80
N LEU A 162 9.07 -10.55 5.69
CA LEU A 162 9.73 -9.44 5.00
C LEU A 162 9.72 -8.14 5.81
N LEU A 163 8.55 -7.67 6.23
CA LEU A 163 8.41 -6.38 6.92
C LEU A 163 9.12 -6.39 8.29
N PRO A 164 9.02 -7.44 9.13
CA PRO A 164 9.82 -7.53 10.36
C PRO A 164 11.33 -7.54 10.08
N MET A 165 11.76 -8.12 8.97
CA MET A 165 13.16 -8.10 8.57
C MET A 165 13.61 -6.71 8.14
N ALA A 166 12.82 -6.01 7.32
CA ALA A 166 13.06 -4.62 6.93
C ALA A 166 13.17 -3.69 8.14
N GLN A 167 12.27 -3.85 9.11
CA GLN A 167 12.29 -3.06 10.34
C GLN A 167 13.56 -3.24 11.17
N ARG A 168 14.18 -4.42 11.12
CA ARG A 168 15.43 -4.70 11.86
C ARG A 168 16.69 -4.26 11.11
N LEU A 169 16.68 -4.32 9.79
CA LEU A 169 17.88 -4.17 8.96
C LEU A 169 18.04 -2.77 8.36
N LEU A 170 16.94 -2.07 8.08
CA LEU A 170 16.98 -0.77 7.44
C LEU A 170 17.11 0.33 8.48
N GLY A 171 18.07 1.23 8.24
CA GLY A 171 18.23 2.44 9.01
C GLY A 171 17.25 3.53 8.59
N ASP A 172 17.25 4.57 9.38
CA ASP A 172 16.42 5.77 9.23
C ASP A 172 16.54 6.41 7.84
N ALA A 173 17.77 6.51 7.34
CA ALA A 173 18.05 7.13 6.04
C ALA A 173 17.48 6.31 4.86
N GLU A 174 17.56 4.99 4.94
CA GLU A 174 17.00 4.08 3.94
C GLU A 174 15.46 4.15 3.94
N LEU A 175 14.83 4.08 5.11
CA LEU A 175 13.37 4.14 5.24
C LEU A 175 12.81 5.49 4.77
N ASP A 176 13.50 6.59 5.07
CA ASP A 176 13.17 7.92 4.56
C ASP A 176 13.25 8.00 3.03
N ARG A 177 14.28 7.39 2.43
CA ARG A 177 14.45 7.33 0.97
C ARG A 177 13.32 6.56 0.32
N ILE A 178 12.99 5.38 0.86
CA ILE A 178 11.89 4.53 0.38
C ILE A 178 10.57 5.31 0.49
N GLY A 179 10.27 5.90 1.65
CA GLY A 179 9.04 6.67 1.86
C GLY A 179 8.89 7.85 0.89
N ARG A 180 9.98 8.55 0.54
CA ARG A 180 9.94 9.59 -0.51
C ARG A 180 9.62 9.02 -1.89
N ALA A 181 10.22 7.89 -2.26
CA ALA A 181 9.94 7.21 -3.53
C ALA A 181 8.47 6.77 -3.63
N MET A 182 7.93 6.17 -2.56
CA MET A 182 6.54 5.73 -2.47
C MET A 182 5.55 6.89 -2.64
N ARG A 183 5.83 8.05 -2.03
CA ARG A 183 4.99 9.27 -2.18
C ARG A 183 5.09 9.84 -3.59
N ALA A 184 6.30 9.92 -4.15
CA ALA A 184 6.52 10.41 -5.51
C ALA A 184 5.78 9.55 -6.55
N ARG A 185 5.77 8.23 -6.39
CA ARG A 185 5.01 7.28 -7.23
C ARG A 185 3.50 7.57 -7.26
N ARG A 186 3.00 8.20 -6.20
CA ARG A 186 1.59 8.60 -6.04
C ARG A 186 1.34 10.07 -6.37
N GLY A 187 2.32 10.78 -6.93
CA GLY A 187 2.23 12.20 -7.27
C GLY A 187 2.24 13.13 -6.05
N LEU A 188 2.57 12.60 -4.86
CA LEU A 188 2.65 13.35 -3.61
C LEU A 188 4.10 13.83 -3.45
N VAL A 189 4.47 14.86 -4.20
CA VAL A 189 5.79 15.50 -4.04
C VAL A 189 5.66 16.55 -2.95
N GLU A 190 6.41 16.42 -1.85
CA GLU A 190 6.57 17.54 -0.93
C GLU A 190 7.31 18.66 -1.68
N PRO A 191 6.83 19.92 -1.64
CA PRO A 191 7.61 21.02 -2.15
C PRO A 191 8.95 21.04 -1.41
N ALA A 192 10.06 21.10 -2.14
CA ALA A 192 11.37 21.29 -1.55
C ALA A 192 11.27 22.46 -0.57
N ARG A 193 11.59 22.23 0.72
CA ARG A 193 11.79 23.34 1.66
C ARG A 193 12.86 24.22 1.04
N GLY A 194 12.41 25.31 0.42
CA GLY A 194 13.29 26.30 -0.16
C GLY A 194 14.26 26.73 0.93
N THR A 195 15.55 26.65 0.61
CA THR A 195 16.59 27.33 1.37
C THR A 195 16.13 28.77 1.55
N ALA A 196 15.69 29.13 2.75
CA ALA A 196 15.46 30.53 3.10
C ALA A 196 16.76 31.26 2.83
N ALA A 197 16.75 32.16 1.85
CA ALA A 197 17.88 33.03 1.58
C ALA A 197 18.20 33.80 2.87
N PRO A 198 19.49 33.95 3.23
CA PRO A 198 19.86 34.74 4.40
C PRO A 198 19.35 36.19 4.20
N PRO A 199 18.92 36.88 5.28
CA PRO A 199 18.53 38.28 5.16
C PRO A 199 19.72 39.10 4.66
N ALA A 200 19.46 39.93 3.65
CA ALA A 200 20.40 40.90 3.11
C ALA A 200 20.85 41.88 4.23
N PRO A 201 22.09 42.43 4.13
CA PRO A 201 22.75 43.16 5.21
C PRO A 201 22.04 44.45 5.63
#